data_AF-A0A952PA17-F1
#
_entry.id   AF-A0A952PA17-F1
#
_cell.length_a   1.000
_cell.length_b   1.000
_cell.length_c   1.000
_cell.angle_alpha   90.00
_cell.angle_beta   90.00
_cell.angle_gamma   90.00
#
_symmetry.space_group_name_H-M   'P 1'
#
loop_
_entity.id
_entity.type
_entity.pdbx_description
1 polymer ?
#
loop_
_entity_poly.entity_id
_entity_poly.type
_entity_poly.pdbx_seq_one_letter_code
_entity_poly.pdbx_strand_id
1 'polypeptide(L)' 'MKRSNYEEYLEEQMKDLEFRAYYALAREKAHLEFSIEQLKEKIESNTAKSIIIRDLNKISKYIRHIAM' A
#
# COMPACT_ATOMS: atom_id res chain seq x y z
N MET A 1 -19.24 11.26 -16.45
CA MET A 1 -19.37 11.44 -14.99
C MET A 1 -18.66 12.72 -14.61
N LYS A 2 -19.28 13.58 -13.80
CA LYS A 2 -18.66 14.81 -13.31
C LYS A 2 -17.70 14.45 -12.18
N ARG A 3 -16.46 14.97 -12.20
CA ARG A 3 -15.48 14.74 -11.13
C ARG A 3 -15.97 15.38 -9.83
N SER A 4 -15.62 14.78 -8.70
CA SER A 4 -15.91 15.33 -7.38
C SER A 4 -14.91 16.45 -7.04
N ASN A 5 -15.30 17.36 -6.14
CA ASN A 5 -14.42 18.43 -5.65
C ASN A 5 -13.10 17.88 -5.04
N TYR A 6 -13.14 16.66 -4.49
CA TYR A 6 -11.94 15.98 -3.97
C TYR A 6 -10.99 15.55 -5.10
N GLU A 7 -11.53 15.02 -6.20
CA GLU A 7 -10.73 14.59 -7.35
C GLU A 7 -10.05 15.79 -8.03
N GLU A 8 -10.77 16.91 -8.19
CA GLU A 8 -10.20 18.14 -8.73
C GLU A 8 -9.09 18.70 -7.81
N TYR A 9 -9.33 18.72 -6.49
CA TYR A 9 -8.33 19.15 -5.52
C TYR A 9 -7.06 18.28 -5.57
N LEU A 10 -7.23 16.96 -5.57
CA LEU A 10 -6.10 16.03 -5.61
C LEU A 10 -5.31 16.19 -6.92
N GLU A 11 -5.99 16.35 -8.05
CA GLU A 11 -5.35 16.53 -9.36
C GLU A 11 -4.50 17.81 -9.41
N GLU A 12 -4.97 18.90 -8.80
CA GLU A 12 -4.19 20.13 -8.67
C GLU A 12 -2.96 19.94 -7.77
N GLN A 13 -3.10 19.30 -6.60
CA GLN A 13 -1.96 19.02 -5.71
C GLN A 13 -0.93 18.11 -6.37
N MET A 14 -1.37 17.15 -7.19
CA MET A 14 -0.49 16.23 -7.91
C MET A 14 0.38 16.91 -8.97
N LYS A 15 0.11 18.18 -9.34
CA LYS A 15 1.00 18.96 -10.23
C LYS A 15 2.34 19.29 -9.56
N ASP A 16 2.36 19.41 -8.23
CA ASP A 16 3.58 19.59 -7.46
C ASP A 16 4.37 18.27 -7.38
N LEU A 17 5.64 18.31 -7.77
CA LEU A 17 6.51 17.12 -7.83
C LEU A 17 6.87 16.58 -6.45
N GLU A 18 7.08 17.46 -5.47
CA GLU A 18 7.40 17.09 -4.10
C GLU A 18 6.18 16.46 -3.43
N PHE A 19 5.01 17.10 -3.56
CA PHE A 19 3.76 16.52 -3.07
C PHE A 19 3.50 15.14 -3.70
N ARG A 20 3.68 15.03 -5.02
CA ARG A 20 3.50 13.75 -5.74
C ARG A 20 4.40 12.64 -5.20
N ALA A 21 5.67 12.96 -4.94
CA ALA A 21 6.63 12.00 -4.39
C ALA A 21 6.21 11.55 -2.97
N TYR A 22 5.88 12.49 -2.08
CA TYR A 22 5.43 12.15 -0.73
C TYR A 22 4.11 11.37 -0.74
N TYR A 23 3.17 11.77 -1.60
CA TYR A 23 1.88 11.10 -1.73
C TYR A 23 2.06 9.65 -2.20
N ALA A 24 2.92 9.41 -3.19
CA ALA A 24 3.27 8.06 -3.63
C ALA A 24 3.86 7.25 -2.46
N LEU A 25 4.87 7.77 -1.77
CA LEU A 25 5.48 7.08 -0.62
C LEU A 25 4.48 6.80 0.51
N ALA A 26 3.60 7.75 0.82
CA ALA A 26 2.57 7.60 1.85
C ALA A 26 1.58 6.49 1.48
N ARG A 27 1.19 6.39 0.20
CA ARG A 27 0.33 5.33 -0.31
C ARG A 27 0.99 3.96 -0.19
N GLU A 28 2.27 3.86 -0.58
CA GLU A 28 3.04 2.62 -0.47
C GLU A 28 3.18 2.17 1.00
N LYS A 29 3.47 3.12 1.90
CA LYS A 29 3.50 2.88 3.35
C LYS A 29 2.17 2.32 3.85
N ALA A 30 1.06 3.00 3.54
CA ALA A 30 -0.27 2.58 4.00
C ALA A 30 -0.63 1.16 3.51
N HIS A 31 -0.28 0.82 2.28
CA HIS A 31 -0.49 -0.53 1.75
C HIS A 31 0.30 -1.60 2.51
N LEU A 32 1.56 -1.32 2.84
CA LEU A 32 2.41 -2.23 3.61
C LEU A 32 1.94 -2.39 5.04
N GLU A 33 1.57 -1.30 5.71
CA GLU A 33 1.02 -1.34 7.08
C GLU A 33 -0.24 -2.21 7.13
N PHE A 34 -1.18 -2.00 6.20
CA PHE A 34 -2.38 -2.82 6.09
C PHE A 34 -2.07 -4.30 5.84
N SER A 35 -1.12 -4.60 4.93
CA SER A 35 -0.72 -5.97 4.62
C SER A 35 -0.08 -6.68 5.82
N ILE A 36 0.68 -5.94 6.63
CA ILE A 36 1.29 -6.46 7.86
C ILE A 36 0.23 -6.77 8.92
N GLU A 37 -0.75 -5.89 9.13
CA GLU A 37 -1.85 -6.15 10.08
C GLU A 37 -2.65 -7.39 9.68
N GLN A 38 -2.99 -7.55 8.40
CA GLN A 38 -3.65 -8.77 7.92
C GLN A 38 -2.81 -10.03 8.15
N LEU A 39 -1.48 -9.93 8.08
CA LEU A 39 -0.60 -11.06 8.36
C LEU A 39 -0.60 -11.41 9.85
N LYS A 40 -0.60 -10.40 10.73
CA LYS A 40 -0.72 -10.58 12.18
C LYS A 40 -2.03 -11.30 12.54
N GLU A 41 -3.16 -10.84 12.01
CA GLU A 41 -4.48 -11.47 12.22
C GLU A 41 -4.48 -12.94 11.78
N LYS A 42 -3.81 -13.28 10.68
CA LYS A 42 -3.68 -14.67 10.21
C LYS A 42 -2.82 -15.53 11.12
N ILE A 43 -1.75 -14.97 11.68
CA ILE A 43 -0.90 -15.66 12.65
C ILE A 43 -1.70 -15.94 13.93
N GLU A 44 -2.41 -14.94 14.45
CA GLU A 44 -3.23 -15.06 15.67
C GLU A 44 -4.39 -16.06 15.51
N SER A 45 -4.95 -16.16 14.31
CA SER A 45 -6.03 -17.10 13.99
C SER A 45 -5.54 -18.53 13.67
N ASN A 46 -4.27 -18.87 13.92
CA ASN A 46 -3.66 -20.18 13.62
C ASN A 46 -3.82 -20.59 12.14
N THR A 47 -3.78 -19.62 11.22
CA THR A 47 -3.80 -19.91 9.77
C THR A 47 -2.61 -20.81 9.39
N ALA A 48 -2.82 -21.72 8.43
CA ALA A 48 -1.77 -22.63 7.97
C ALA A 48 -0.49 -21.89 7.55
N LYS A 49 0.67 -22.38 8.02
CA LYS A 49 2.00 -21.80 7.75
C LYS A 49 2.27 -21.56 6.25
N SER A 50 1.80 -22.44 5.38
CA SER A 50 1.96 -22.32 3.92
C SER A 50 1.27 -21.07 3.36
N ILE A 51 0.10 -20.69 3.90
CA ILE A 51 -0.63 -19.49 3.50
C ILE A 51 0.12 -18.24 3.97
N ILE A 52 0.60 -18.24 5.23
CA ILE A 52 1.39 -17.14 5.81
C ILE A 52 2.65 -16.89 4.98
N ILE A 53 3.41 -17.95 4.64
CA ILE A 53 4.61 -17.84 3.80
C ILE A 53 4.28 -17.28 2.41
N ARG A 54 3.18 -17.75 1.80
CA ARG A 54 2.75 -17.24 0.48
C ARG A 54 2.46 -15.73 0.54
N ASP A 55 1.80 -15.26 1.58
CA ASP A 55 1.47 -13.84 1.71
C ASP A 55 2.70 -12.99 2.06
N LEU A 56 3.63 -13.50 2.89
CA LEU A 56 4.96 -12.90 3.08
C LEU A 56 5.74 -12.74 1.77
N ASN A 57 5.69 -13.75 0.89
CA ASN A 57 6.35 -13.68 -0.41
C ASN A 57 5.73 -12.60 -1.32
N LYS A 58 4.41 -12.37 -1.24
CA LYS A 58 3.75 -11.28 -1.97
C LYS A 58 4.19 -9.91 -1.45
N ILE A 59 4.20 -9.73 -0.13
CA ILE A 59 4.68 -8.49 0.50
C ILE A 59 6.15 -8.24 0.12
N SER A 60 6.99 -9.26 0.18
CA SER A 60 8.40 -9.16 -0.22
C SER A 60 8.56 -8.78 -1.69
N LYS A 61 7.74 -9.34 -2.59
CA LYS A 61 7.74 -8.97 -4.01
C LYS A 61 7.29 -7.52 -4.21
N TYR A 62 6.31 -7.06 -3.45
CA TYR A 62 5.82 -5.68 -3.51
C TYR A 62 6.89 -4.68 -3.08
N ILE A 63 7.58 -4.93 -1.94
CA ILE A 63 8.68 -4.08 -1.45
C ILE A 63 9.79 -3.96 -2.50
N ARG A 64 10.16 -5.06 -3.15
CA ARG A 64 11.18 -5.03 -4.23
C ARG A 64 10.76 -4.17 -5.41
N HIS A 65 9.46 -4.08 -5.69
CA HIS A 65 8.95 -3.26 -6.78
C HIS A 65 8.99 -1.76 -6.45
N ILE A 66 8.73 -1.37 -5.20
CA ILE A 66 8.82 0.03 -4.74
C ILE A 66 10.27 0.52 -4.73
N ALA A 67 11.22 -0.36 -4.43
CA ALA A 67 12.64 -0.02 -4.32
C ALA A 67 13.39 0.02 -5.67
N MET A 68 12.70 -0.27 -6.79
CA MET A 68 13.22 -0.21 -8.16
C MET A 68 12.77 1.06 -8.87
#